data_AF-A0A969QLW2-F1
#
_entry.id   AF-A0A969QLW2-F1
#
_cell.length_a   1.000
_cell.length_b   1.000
_cell.length_c   1.000
_cell.angle_alpha   90.00
_cell.angle_beta   90.00
_cell.angle_gamma   90.00
#
_symmetry.space_group_name_H-M   'P 1'
#
loop_
_entity.id
_entity.type
_entity.pdbx_description
1 polymer ?
#
loop_
_entity_poly.entity_id
_entity_poly.type
_entity_poly.pdbx_seq_one_letter_code
_entity_poly.pdbx_strand_id
1 'polypeptide(L)'
;MSKPIFEWVDSLPTGGITVMALKSLDFTLPGQWQNLVGFDHTIRAVTGETDEALIQQIGDRAVALFNDKSQGYQRALWLYQTVSSASGALGTAALANKIGQDISFLGILKNLTPKPEKAQSIDLCVKLVAEIVAFCQINGIPGDSVGDFLAALKDYGGESLVRMAALVCFDGLIPLGPDFARKGLDSLKTTSPSDLEKNQTFKGIQELIPGNNPEGKLGFITESFESTRGWMDGFVSANGLTPEKVVDNLGKFVDISKDKLDYLGAFLDMYVKSYEHTGIQTLARRLIERAVAEI
;
A
#
# COMPACT_ATOMS: atom_id res chain seq x y z
N MET A 1 -21.29 6.68 12.41
CA MET A 1 -20.82 5.28 12.49
C MET A 1 -19.79 5.09 11.39
N SER A 2 -18.70 4.36 11.63
CA SER A 2 -17.78 3.95 10.56
C SER A 2 -18.53 3.05 9.59
N LYS A 3 -18.25 3.15 8.29
CA LYS A 3 -18.80 2.21 7.31
C LYS A 3 -18.35 0.78 7.66
N PRO A 4 -19.23 -0.23 7.59
CA PRO A 4 -18.87 -1.62 7.80
C PRO A 4 -17.89 -2.11 6.72
N ILE A 5 -17.14 -3.18 7.00
CA ILE A 5 -16.10 -3.68 6.08
C ILE A 5 -16.66 -4.05 4.70
N PHE A 6 -17.86 -4.64 4.62
CA PHE A 6 -18.43 -5.06 3.35
C PHE A 6 -18.65 -3.89 2.39
N GLU A 7 -19.08 -2.72 2.87
CA GLU A 7 -19.24 -1.53 2.04
C GLU A 7 -17.90 -1.09 1.40
N TRP A 8 -16.79 -1.24 2.13
CA TRP A 8 -15.47 -0.92 1.59
C TRP A 8 -15.06 -1.91 0.51
N VAL A 9 -15.27 -3.20 0.74
CA VAL A 9 -14.90 -4.27 -0.20
C VAL A 9 -15.77 -4.24 -1.46
N ASP A 10 -17.06 -3.96 -1.31
CA ASP A 10 -18.03 -3.85 -2.41
C ASP A 10 -17.79 -2.60 -3.28
N SER A 11 -17.20 -1.55 -2.69
CA SER A 11 -16.86 -0.31 -3.39
C SER A 11 -15.48 -0.30 -4.04
N LEU A 12 -14.70 -1.38 -3.88
CA LEU A 12 -13.40 -1.50 -4.56
C LEU A 12 -13.60 -1.50 -6.08
N PRO A 13 -12.72 -0.80 -6.83
CA PRO A 13 -12.82 -0.77 -8.28
C PRO A 13 -12.40 -2.12 -8.89
N THR A 14 -13.15 -2.60 -9.89
CA THR A 14 -12.80 -3.80 -10.67
C THR A 14 -11.77 -3.49 -11.78
N GLY A 15 -11.53 -2.21 -12.08
CA GLY A 15 -10.60 -1.71 -13.10
C GLY A 15 -10.08 -0.30 -12.81
N GLY A 16 -9.54 0.39 -13.81
CA GLY A 16 -8.97 1.74 -13.64
C GLY A 16 -7.49 1.75 -13.24
N ILE A 17 -6.92 2.94 -13.05
CA ILE A 17 -5.46 3.15 -12.95
C ILE A 17 -4.84 2.30 -11.84
N THR A 18 -5.41 2.30 -10.64
CA THR A 18 -4.87 1.50 -9.52
C THR A 18 -4.81 0.01 -9.87
N VAL A 19 -5.91 -0.55 -10.38
CA VAL A 19 -5.98 -1.98 -10.74
C VAL A 19 -5.02 -2.29 -11.88
N MET A 20 -4.92 -1.41 -12.89
CA MET A 20 -3.99 -1.58 -14.01
C MET A 20 -2.53 -1.51 -13.56
N ALA A 21 -2.18 -0.56 -12.69
CA ALA A 21 -0.85 -0.45 -12.12
C ALA A 21 -0.49 -1.70 -11.32
N LEU A 22 -1.37 -2.18 -10.44
CA LEU A 22 -1.14 -3.42 -9.69
C LEU A 22 -1.01 -4.64 -10.61
N LYS A 23 -1.86 -4.76 -11.65
CA LYS A 23 -1.75 -5.82 -12.67
C LYS A 23 -0.42 -5.75 -13.44
N SER A 24 0.12 -4.55 -13.64
CA SER A 24 1.42 -4.39 -14.30
C SER A 24 2.58 -5.00 -13.51
N LEU A 25 2.41 -5.33 -12.23
CA LEU A 25 3.40 -6.01 -11.41
C LEU A 25 3.33 -7.54 -11.51
N ASP A 26 2.36 -8.11 -12.23
CA ASP A 26 2.19 -9.57 -12.34
C ASP A 26 3.43 -10.26 -12.93
N PHE A 27 4.24 -9.57 -13.75
CA PHE A 27 5.51 -10.13 -14.24
C PHE A 27 6.53 -10.42 -13.13
N THR A 28 6.38 -9.80 -11.96
CA THR A 28 7.22 -10.04 -10.76
C THR A 28 6.60 -11.08 -9.84
N LEU A 29 5.28 -11.25 -9.91
CA LEU A 29 4.50 -12.04 -8.98
C LEU A 29 3.40 -12.82 -9.74
N PRO A 30 3.76 -13.73 -10.68
CA PRO A 30 2.79 -14.28 -11.62
C PRO A 30 1.66 -15.01 -10.91
N GLY A 31 0.42 -14.53 -11.13
CA GLY A 31 -0.79 -15.11 -10.58
C GLY A 31 -0.94 -14.97 -9.05
N GLN A 32 -0.05 -14.23 -8.39
CA GLN A 32 -0.09 -14.09 -6.92
C GLN A 32 -1.25 -13.21 -6.47
N TRP A 33 -1.61 -12.18 -7.25
CA TRP A 33 -2.69 -11.26 -6.88
C TRP A 33 -3.87 -11.37 -7.85
N GLN A 34 -5.06 -11.40 -7.26
CA GLN A 34 -6.33 -11.28 -7.96
C GLN A 34 -7.08 -10.08 -7.42
N ASN A 35 -7.75 -9.34 -8.30
CA ASN A 35 -8.57 -8.21 -7.90
C ASN A 35 -9.93 -8.71 -7.35
N LEU A 36 -9.91 -9.31 -6.16
CA LEU A 36 -11.14 -9.71 -5.45
C LEU A 36 -11.89 -8.45 -5.00
N VAL A 37 -13.13 -8.34 -5.47
CA VAL A 37 -14.09 -7.28 -5.19
C VAL A 37 -15.43 -7.95 -4.89
N GLY A 38 -16.18 -7.37 -3.95
CA GLY A 38 -17.41 -7.96 -3.42
C GLY A 38 -17.13 -8.81 -2.18
N PHE A 39 -17.78 -8.51 -1.06
CA PHE A 39 -17.50 -9.15 0.21
C PHE A 39 -17.88 -10.63 0.22
N ASP A 40 -19.08 -10.96 -0.27
CA ASP A 40 -19.54 -12.35 -0.45
C ASP A 40 -18.60 -13.13 -1.39
N HIS A 41 -18.25 -12.54 -2.54
CA HIS A 41 -17.30 -13.14 -3.47
C HIS A 41 -15.92 -13.37 -2.83
N THR A 42 -15.48 -12.46 -1.97
CA THR A 42 -14.23 -12.61 -1.21
C THR A 42 -14.34 -13.75 -0.20
N ILE A 43 -15.47 -13.89 0.51
CA ILE A 43 -15.71 -15.04 1.40
C ILE A 43 -15.55 -16.34 0.63
N ARG A 44 -16.28 -16.51 -0.48
CA ARG A 44 -16.20 -17.71 -1.32
C ARG A 44 -14.79 -18.00 -1.81
N ALA A 45 -14.08 -16.97 -2.26
CA ALA A 45 -12.71 -17.13 -2.77
C ALA A 45 -11.70 -17.51 -1.68
N VAL A 46 -11.88 -17.01 -0.44
CA VAL A 46 -10.98 -17.28 0.68
C VAL A 46 -11.27 -18.64 1.31
N THR A 47 -12.54 -19.02 1.45
CA THR A 47 -12.96 -20.19 2.22
C THR A 47 -13.27 -21.42 1.36
N GLY A 48 -13.59 -21.22 0.08
CA GLY A 48 -14.15 -22.27 -0.78
C GLY A 48 -15.60 -22.63 -0.47
N GLU A 49 -16.27 -21.88 0.41
CA GLU A 49 -17.62 -22.19 0.85
C GLU A 49 -18.68 -21.87 -0.22
N THR A 50 -19.74 -22.68 -0.26
CA THR A 50 -20.88 -22.54 -1.17
C THR A 50 -22.23 -22.52 -0.45
N ASP A 51 -22.28 -22.91 0.83
CA ASP A 51 -23.46 -22.80 1.68
C ASP A 51 -23.74 -21.34 2.05
N GLU A 52 -24.88 -20.82 1.59
CA GLU A 52 -25.29 -19.43 1.80
C GLU A 52 -25.46 -19.08 3.29
N ALA A 53 -25.90 -20.01 4.13
CA ALA A 53 -26.08 -19.76 5.55
C ALA A 53 -24.73 -19.64 6.26
N LEU A 54 -23.75 -20.45 5.88
CA LEU A 54 -22.40 -20.36 6.42
C LEU A 54 -21.68 -19.09 5.92
N ILE A 55 -21.83 -18.73 4.64
CA ILE A 55 -21.29 -17.47 4.11
C ILE A 55 -21.85 -16.25 4.86
N GLN A 56 -23.16 -16.24 5.13
CA GLN A 56 -23.77 -15.18 5.93
C GLN A 56 -23.19 -15.13 7.35
N GLN A 57 -23.02 -16.26 8.03
CA GLN A 57 -22.43 -16.32 9.38
C GLN A 57 -21.00 -15.79 9.41
N ILE A 58 -20.17 -16.18 8.43
CA ILE A 58 -18.80 -15.67 8.27
C ILE A 58 -18.84 -14.15 8.07
N GLY A 59 -19.73 -13.66 7.21
CA GLY A 59 -19.89 -12.24 6.94
C GLY A 59 -20.26 -11.44 8.19
N ASP A 60 -21.26 -11.90 8.94
CA ASP A 60 -21.71 -11.25 10.17
C ASP A 60 -20.61 -11.23 11.24
N ARG A 61 -19.86 -12.34 11.39
CA ARG A 61 -18.75 -12.41 12.33
C ARG A 61 -17.60 -11.47 11.94
N ALA A 62 -17.26 -11.42 10.65
CA ALA A 62 -16.24 -10.51 10.14
C ALA A 62 -16.63 -9.03 10.34
N VAL A 63 -17.90 -8.67 10.17
CA VAL A 63 -18.41 -7.32 10.45
C VAL A 63 -18.33 -7.00 11.95
N ALA A 64 -18.66 -7.95 12.83
CA ALA A 64 -18.53 -7.78 14.27
C ALA A 64 -17.06 -7.55 14.68
N LEU A 65 -16.13 -8.36 14.17
CA LEU A 65 -14.69 -8.22 14.40
C LEU A 65 -14.16 -6.85 13.93
N PHE A 66 -14.58 -6.39 12.76
CA PHE A 66 -14.18 -5.08 12.23
C PHE A 66 -14.69 -3.91 13.07
N ASN A 67 -15.90 -4.04 13.63
CA ASN A 67 -16.53 -2.98 14.44
C ASN A 67 -16.05 -2.95 15.90
N ASP A 68 -15.39 -4.01 16.37
CA ASP A 68 -14.75 -4.04 17.67
C ASP A 68 -13.45 -3.20 17.65
N LYS A 69 -13.51 -2.03 18.29
CA LYS A 69 -12.39 -1.07 18.37
C LYS A 69 -11.16 -1.62 19.09
N SER A 70 -11.29 -2.72 19.83
CA SER A 70 -10.14 -3.39 20.45
C SER A 70 -9.29 -4.16 19.43
N GLN A 71 -9.84 -4.55 18.28
CA GLN A 71 -9.19 -5.45 17.29
C GLN A 71 -8.26 -4.76 16.28
N GLY A 72 -8.11 -3.43 16.30
CA GLY A 72 -7.13 -2.72 15.46
C GLY A 72 -7.46 -2.59 13.96
N TYR A 73 -8.38 -3.37 13.40
CA TYR A 73 -8.71 -3.35 11.96
C TYR A 73 -9.09 -1.97 11.40
N GLN A 74 -9.87 -1.18 12.16
CA GLN A 74 -10.22 0.20 11.73
C GLN A 74 -9.01 1.14 11.72
N ARG A 75 -8.06 0.95 12.64
CA ARG A 75 -6.82 1.74 12.68
C ARG A 75 -5.92 1.36 11.50
N ALA A 76 -5.85 0.07 11.15
CA ALA A 76 -5.15 -0.39 9.95
C ALA A 76 -5.78 0.16 8.67
N LEU A 77 -7.12 0.14 8.54
CA LEU A 77 -7.81 0.76 7.40
C LEU A 77 -7.47 2.24 7.29
N TRP A 78 -7.52 2.96 8.42
CA TRP A 78 -7.19 4.37 8.47
C TRP A 78 -5.74 4.64 8.03
N LEU A 79 -4.77 3.81 8.43
CA LEU A 79 -3.38 3.92 7.97
C LEU A 79 -3.29 3.79 6.45
N TYR A 80 -3.89 2.75 5.87
CA TYR A 80 -3.87 2.51 4.43
C TYR A 80 -4.52 3.65 3.64
N GLN A 81 -5.66 4.17 4.10
CA GLN A 81 -6.34 5.31 3.48
C GLN A 81 -5.56 6.61 3.63
N THR A 82 -4.94 6.84 4.79
CA THR A 82 -4.20 8.07 5.07
C THR A 82 -2.94 8.16 4.22
N VAL A 83 -2.19 7.07 4.12
CA VAL A 83 -1.01 7.01 3.23
C VAL A 83 -1.41 7.19 1.77
N SER A 84 -2.49 6.55 1.35
CA SER A 84 -3.04 6.66 -0.01
C SER A 84 -3.50 8.08 -0.37
N SER A 85 -4.06 8.82 0.58
CA SER A 85 -4.62 10.16 0.38
C SER A 85 -3.62 11.29 0.60
N ALA A 86 -2.66 11.15 1.51
CA ALA A 86 -1.60 12.13 1.77
C ALA A 86 -0.71 12.37 0.54
N SER A 87 -0.56 11.37 -0.33
CA SER A 87 0.13 11.49 -1.62
C SER A 87 -0.70 12.18 -2.72
N GLY A 88 -2.02 12.38 -2.53
CA GLY A 88 -2.96 12.81 -3.57
C GLY A 88 -3.81 14.04 -3.27
N ALA A 89 -3.38 14.92 -2.36
CA ALA A 89 -4.15 16.10 -1.99
C ALA A 89 -4.47 17.00 -3.22
N LEU A 90 -5.77 17.14 -3.49
CA LEU A 90 -6.44 18.02 -4.49
C LEU A 90 -6.32 17.57 -5.96
N GLY A 91 -7.25 16.72 -6.43
CA GLY A 91 -7.46 16.58 -7.88
C GLY A 91 -8.21 15.34 -8.41
N THR A 92 -8.59 14.38 -7.57
CA THR A 92 -9.09 13.06 -8.02
C THR A 92 -10.54 13.03 -8.51
N ALA A 93 -11.35 14.07 -8.26
CA ALA A 93 -12.74 14.14 -8.74
C ALA A 93 -12.85 14.04 -10.29
N ALA A 94 -11.82 14.49 -11.02
CA ALA A 94 -11.85 14.53 -12.48
C ALA A 94 -11.60 13.16 -13.17
N LEU A 95 -11.03 12.18 -12.45
CA LEU A 95 -10.77 10.83 -13.00
C LEU A 95 -11.74 9.76 -12.52
N ALA A 96 -12.47 10.00 -11.43
CA ALA A 96 -13.53 9.08 -10.97
C ALA A 96 -14.59 8.83 -12.06
N ASN A 97 -14.83 9.81 -12.93
CA ASN A 97 -15.75 9.71 -14.08
C ASN A 97 -15.13 9.09 -15.35
N LYS A 98 -13.83 8.74 -15.34
CA LYS A 98 -13.11 8.21 -16.51
C LYS A 98 -12.84 6.70 -16.45
N ILE A 99 -13.65 5.97 -15.67
CA ILE A 99 -13.65 4.51 -15.69
C ILE A 99 -14.07 4.06 -17.10
N GLY A 100 -13.10 3.61 -17.90
CA GLY A 100 -13.32 3.10 -19.27
C GLY A 100 -12.85 4.00 -20.42
N GLN A 101 -12.15 5.11 -20.17
CA GLN A 101 -11.52 5.93 -21.22
C GLN A 101 -9.99 5.89 -21.13
N ASP A 102 -9.30 5.95 -22.28
CA ASP A 102 -7.85 6.15 -22.35
C ASP A 102 -7.47 7.44 -21.64
N ILE A 103 -6.79 7.31 -20.50
CA ILE A 103 -6.31 8.43 -19.74
C ILE A 103 -5.00 8.87 -20.39
N SER A 104 -5.05 9.94 -21.18
CA SER A 104 -3.83 10.55 -21.73
C SER A 104 -2.97 11.10 -20.59
N PHE A 105 -1.89 10.38 -20.27
CA PHE A 105 -0.87 10.75 -19.31
C PHE A 105 -0.41 12.21 -19.51
N LEU A 106 -0.17 12.60 -20.76
CA LEU A 106 0.27 13.95 -21.16
C LEU A 106 -0.68 15.08 -20.72
N GLY A 107 -2.00 14.84 -20.69
CA GLY A 107 -2.97 15.82 -20.25
C GLY A 107 -2.91 16.10 -18.73
N ILE A 108 -2.47 15.10 -17.97
CA ILE A 108 -2.38 15.13 -16.50
C ILE A 108 -1.06 15.77 -16.06
N LEU A 109 0.01 15.60 -16.82
CA LEU A 109 1.34 16.15 -16.52
C LEU A 109 1.38 17.67 -16.36
N LYS A 110 0.48 18.42 -16.99
CA LYS A 110 0.48 19.89 -16.98
C LYS A 110 0.37 20.50 -15.57
N ASN A 111 -0.18 19.75 -14.62
CA ASN A 111 -0.38 20.19 -13.23
C ASN A 111 0.44 19.39 -12.22
N LEU A 112 1.33 18.50 -12.69
CA LEU A 112 2.18 17.67 -11.82
C LEU A 112 3.56 18.30 -11.68
N THR A 113 4.05 18.38 -10.45
CA THR A 113 5.44 18.75 -10.16
C THR A 113 6.16 17.54 -9.58
N PRO A 114 7.30 17.10 -10.15
CA PRO A 114 8.10 16.05 -9.57
C PRO A 114 8.49 16.41 -8.14
N LYS A 115 8.31 15.47 -7.21
CA LYS A 115 8.73 15.68 -5.82
C LYS A 115 10.26 15.65 -5.74
N PRO A 116 10.90 16.46 -4.88
CA PRO A 116 12.33 16.38 -4.62
C PRO A 116 12.74 14.99 -4.11
N GLU A 117 13.94 14.53 -4.47
CA GLU A 117 14.45 13.19 -4.08
C GLU A 117 14.36 12.94 -2.57
N LYS A 118 14.79 13.90 -1.73
CA LYS A 118 14.69 13.78 -0.26
C LYS A 118 13.24 13.54 0.20
N ALA A 119 12.27 14.20 -0.42
CA ALA A 119 10.86 14.04 -0.07
C ALA A 119 10.33 12.66 -0.47
N GLN A 120 10.73 12.15 -1.64
CA GLN A 120 10.39 10.80 -2.09
C GLN A 120 11.01 9.71 -1.21
N SER A 121 12.28 9.88 -0.84
CA SER A 121 12.97 8.98 0.09
C SER A 121 12.26 8.90 1.45
N ILE A 122 11.85 10.04 2.01
CA ILE A 122 11.08 10.06 3.27
C ILE A 122 9.69 9.41 3.07
N ASP A 123 8.99 9.71 1.98
CA ASP A 123 7.67 9.15 1.69
C ASP A 123 7.69 7.62 1.60
N LEU A 124 8.66 7.06 0.87
CA LEU A 124 8.93 5.62 0.81
C LEU A 124 9.12 5.01 2.20
N CYS A 125 9.95 5.64 3.05
CA CYS A 125 10.23 5.13 4.39
C CYS A 125 8.98 5.15 5.29
N VAL A 126 8.18 6.21 5.19
CA VAL A 126 6.93 6.36 5.96
C VAL A 126 5.88 5.35 5.48
N LYS A 127 5.77 5.11 4.17
CA LYS A 127 4.90 4.09 3.56
C LYS A 127 5.24 2.69 4.06
N LEU A 128 6.52 2.35 4.17
CA LEU A 128 6.93 1.09 4.78
C LEU A 128 6.48 0.99 6.25
N VAL A 129 6.73 2.05 7.04
CA VAL A 129 6.33 2.07 8.46
C VAL A 129 4.82 1.95 8.63
N ALA A 130 4.04 2.54 7.72
CA ALA A 130 2.59 2.36 7.73
C ALA A 130 2.18 0.89 7.54
N GLU A 131 2.87 0.14 6.69
CA GLU A 131 2.65 -1.31 6.54
C GLU A 131 2.97 -2.06 7.83
N ILE A 132 4.11 -1.76 8.47
CA ILE A 132 4.53 -2.40 9.73
C ILE A 132 3.51 -2.14 10.84
N VAL A 133 3.11 -0.89 11.02
CA VAL A 133 2.13 -0.52 12.05
C VAL A 133 0.77 -1.14 11.72
N ALA A 134 0.32 -1.12 10.46
CA ALA A 134 -0.93 -1.76 10.06
C ALA A 134 -0.91 -3.28 10.28
N PHE A 135 0.20 -3.93 9.97
CA PHE A 135 0.43 -5.34 10.28
C PHE A 135 0.28 -5.61 11.78
N CYS A 136 0.90 -4.79 12.63
CA CYS A 136 0.78 -4.95 14.09
C CYS A 136 -0.66 -4.78 14.57
N GLN A 137 -1.37 -3.77 14.06
CA GLN A 137 -2.79 -3.53 14.38
C GLN A 137 -3.70 -4.69 13.98
N ILE A 138 -3.49 -5.27 12.78
CA ILE A 138 -4.29 -6.38 12.26
C ILE A 138 -4.10 -7.65 13.09
N ASN A 139 -2.89 -7.87 13.60
CA ASN A 139 -2.53 -9.07 14.37
C ASN A 139 -2.67 -8.88 15.89
N GLY A 140 -3.10 -7.70 16.35
CA GLY A 140 -3.26 -7.42 17.79
C GLY A 140 -1.95 -7.42 18.58
N ILE A 141 -0.82 -7.17 17.92
CA ILE A 141 0.51 -7.12 18.55
C ILE A 141 0.96 -5.65 18.76
N PRO A 142 1.94 -5.38 19.66
CA PRO A 142 2.48 -4.05 19.86
C PRO A 142 2.98 -3.42 18.55
N GLY A 143 2.72 -2.12 18.36
CA GLY A 143 2.95 -1.40 17.10
C GLY A 143 4.41 -1.27 16.67
N ASP A 144 5.35 -1.67 17.51
CA ASP A 144 6.80 -1.62 17.34
C ASP A 144 7.43 -2.99 17.02
N SER A 145 6.61 -4.01 16.72
CA SER A 145 7.07 -5.40 16.50
C SER A 145 7.67 -5.63 15.11
N VAL A 146 8.79 -4.95 14.80
CA VAL A 146 9.50 -5.06 13.50
C VAL A 146 9.94 -6.49 13.20
N GLY A 147 10.38 -7.24 14.23
CA GLY A 147 10.81 -8.64 14.08
C GLY A 147 9.68 -9.57 13.60
N ASP A 148 8.47 -9.40 14.15
CA ASP A 148 7.30 -10.20 13.75
C ASP A 148 6.87 -9.87 12.32
N PHE A 149 6.94 -8.59 11.95
CA PHE A 149 6.70 -8.17 10.57
C PHE A 149 7.70 -8.81 9.60
N LEU A 150 9.00 -8.78 9.91
CA LEU A 150 10.03 -9.41 9.08
C LEU A 150 9.84 -10.92 8.93
N ALA A 151 9.41 -11.59 10.00
CA ALA A 151 9.07 -13.01 9.95
C ALA A 151 7.90 -13.25 9.00
N ALA A 152 6.83 -12.46 9.13
CA ALA A 152 5.63 -12.57 8.32
C ALA A 152 5.85 -12.23 6.84
N LEU A 153 6.81 -11.36 6.49
CA LEU A 153 7.13 -11.03 5.09
C LEU A 153 7.49 -12.24 4.22
N LYS A 154 7.95 -13.35 4.82
CA LYS A 154 8.22 -14.59 4.09
C LYS A 154 6.96 -15.28 3.61
N ASP A 155 5.86 -15.07 4.34
CA ASP A 155 4.55 -15.67 4.09
C ASP A 155 3.57 -14.66 3.47
N TYR A 156 4.05 -13.46 3.13
CA TYR A 156 3.26 -12.50 2.37
C TYR A 156 2.91 -13.10 1.00
N GLY A 157 1.62 -13.15 0.71
CA GLY A 157 1.07 -13.50 -0.60
C GLY A 157 -0.05 -12.53 -0.98
N GLY A 158 -0.66 -12.74 -2.14
CA GLY A 158 -1.89 -12.04 -2.50
C GLY A 158 -1.75 -10.52 -2.51
N GLU A 159 -2.76 -9.89 -1.93
CA GLU A 159 -2.88 -8.44 -1.81
C GLU A 159 -1.77 -7.78 -0.96
N SER A 160 -1.23 -8.45 0.05
CA SER A 160 -0.15 -7.90 0.88
C SER A 160 1.19 -7.92 0.13
N LEU A 161 1.47 -8.99 -0.61
CA LEU A 161 2.71 -9.09 -1.39
C LEU A 161 2.72 -8.10 -2.56
N VAL A 162 1.61 -7.95 -3.29
CA VAL A 162 1.55 -6.97 -4.39
C VAL A 162 1.63 -5.53 -3.87
N ARG A 163 1.13 -5.23 -2.66
CA ARG A 163 1.32 -3.91 -2.02
C ARG A 163 2.80 -3.62 -1.75
N MET A 164 3.53 -4.60 -1.22
CA MET A 164 4.97 -4.47 -1.00
C MET A 164 5.76 -4.39 -2.32
N ALA A 165 5.35 -5.12 -3.36
CA ALA A 165 5.93 -4.98 -4.69
C ALA A 165 5.66 -3.59 -5.28
N ALA A 166 4.46 -3.04 -5.08
CA ALA A 166 4.13 -1.68 -5.48
C ALA A 166 4.97 -0.64 -4.75
N LEU A 167 5.20 -0.82 -3.43
CA LEU A 167 6.12 0.02 -2.66
C LEU A 167 7.53 0.02 -3.27
N VAL A 168 8.09 -1.16 -3.54
CA VAL A 168 9.43 -1.29 -4.12
C VAL A 168 9.49 -0.70 -5.54
N CYS A 169 8.50 -1.00 -6.38
CA CYS A 169 8.53 -0.64 -7.80
C CYS A 169 8.14 0.82 -8.04
N PHE A 170 7.05 1.28 -7.44
CA PHE A 170 6.44 2.58 -7.72
C PHE A 170 6.98 3.70 -6.82
N ASP A 171 7.26 3.41 -5.55
CA ASP A 171 7.76 4.40 -4.59
C ASP A 171 9.29 4.33 -4.43
N GLY A 172 9.90 3.20 -4.78
CA GLY A 172 11.36 2.98 -4.78
C GLY A 172 11.99 3.18 -6.15
N LEU A 173 11.92 2.14 -6.99
CA LEU A 173 12.68 2.05 -8.25
C LEU A 173 12.38 3.19 -9.23
N ILE A 174 11.11 3.52 -9.45
CA ILE A 174 10.74 4.58 -10.41
C ILE A 174 11.28 5.95 -9.98
N PRO A 175 10.99 6.47 -8.78
CA PRO A 175 11.39 7.82 -8.40
C PRO A 175 12.85 7.93 -7.92
N LEU A 176 13.43 6.86 -7.37
CA LEU A 176 14.75 6.92 -6.70
C LEU A 176 15.82 6.08 -7.40
N GLY A 177 15.45 5.24 -8.37
CA GLY A 177 16.37 4.39 -9.12
C GLY A 177 16.77 3.09 -8.38
N PRO A 178 17.74 2.34 -8.91
CA PRO A 178 18.12 1.02 -8.36
C PRO A 178 18.66 1.07 -6.93
N ASP A 179 19.23 2.21 -6.52
CA ASP A 179 19.76 2.44 -5.18
C ASP A 179 18.73 2.97 -4.17
N PHE A 180 17.42 2.89 -4.47
CA PHE A 180 16.36 3.52 -3.66
C PHE A 180 16.44 3.19 -2.17
N ALA A 181 16.74 1.94 -1.80
CA ALA A 181 16.81 1.54 -0.40
C ALA A 181 18.01 2.19 0.31
N ARG A 182 19.16 2.30 -0.36
CA ARG A 182 20.30 3.05 0.18
C ARG A 182 19.97 4.54 0.32
N LYS A 183 19.36 5.15 -0.70
CA LYS A 183 18.94 6.57 -0.69
C LYS A 183 17.91 6.88 0.40
N GLY A 184 16.97 5.96 0.64
CA GLY A 184 16.01 6.03 1.73
C GLY A 184 16.70 6.12 3.08
N LEU A 185 17.59 5.17 3.36
CA LEU A 185 18.34 5.13 4.62
C LEU A 185 19.27 6.34 4.81
N ASP A 186 19.99 6.75 3.75
CA ASP A 186 20.87 7.92 3.78
C ASP A 186 20.07 9.22 4.02
N SER A 187 18.86 9.32 3.43
CA SER A 187 17.94 10.44 3.70
C SER A 187 17.48 10.44 5.15
N LEU A 188 17.11 9.30 5.74
CA LEU A 188 16.68 9.25 7.14
C LEU A 188 17.81 9.67 8.10
N LYS A 189 19.04 9.19 7.86
CA LYS A 189 20.22 9.52 8.68
C LYS A 189 20.58 11.01 8.66
N THR A 190 20.17 11.75 7.64
CA THR A 190 20.41 13.18 7.47
C THR A 190 19.15 14.03 7.65
N THR A 191 18.03 13.40 8.04
CA THR A 191 16.75 14.07 8.30
C THR A 191 16.68 14.48 9.76
N SER A 192 16.34 15.75 10.01
CA SER A 192 15.97 16.19 11.36
C SER A 192 14.50 15.85 11.64
N PRO A 193 14.09 15.79 12.92
CA PRO A 193 12.68 15.64 13.25
C PRO A 193 11.79 16.74 12.64
N SER A 194 12.29 17.96 12.53
CA SER A 194 11.60 19.08 11.88
C SER A 194 11.43 18.93 10.37
N ASP A 195 12.33 18.20 9.70
CA ASP A 195 12.18 17.86 8.28
C ASP A 195 11.14 16.76 8.09
N LEU A 196 11.13 15.77 8.99
CA LEU A 196 10.13 14.71 9.01
C LEU A 196 8.71 15.27 9.18
N GLU A 197 8.53 16.24 10.08
CA GLU A 197 7.26 16.94 10.29
C GLU A 197 6.79 17.76 9.07
N LYS A 198 7.63 18.05 8.08
CA LYS A 198 7.19 18.71 6.84
C LYS A 198 6.56 17.72 5.85
N ASN A 199 6.84 16.42 6.00
CA ASN A 199 6.29 15.39 5.13
C ASN A 199 4.80 15.15 5.46
N GLN A 200 3.93 15.23 4.44
CA GLN A 200 2.47 15.14 4.61
C GLN A 200 2.02 13.72 5.00
N THR A 201 2.66 12.70 4.42
CA THR A 201 2.38 11.29 4.74
C THR A 201 2.72 11.00 6.19
N PHE A 202 3.89 11.46 6.67
CA PHE A 202 4.27 11.34 8.07
C PHE A 202 3.27 12.05 8.97
N LYS A 203 2.94 13.31 8.67
CA LYS A 203 1.95 14.08 9.43
C LYS A 203 0.62 13.38 9.57
N GLY A 204 0.18 12.70 8.51
CA GLY A 204 -1.07 11.96 8.48
C GLY A 204 -1.10 10.81 9.46
N ILE A 205 0.00 10.05 9.59
CA ILE A 205 0.01 8.80 10.38
C ILE A 205 0.81 8.86 11.68
N GLN A 206 1.49 9.98 11.97
CA GLN A 206 2.46 10.11 13.06
C GLN A 206 1.91 9.68 14.43
N GLU A 207 0.60 9.81 14.68
CA GLU A 207 -0.02 9.44 15.95
C GLU A 207 0.06 7.94 16.25
N LEU A 208 0.14 7.10 15.20
CA LEU A 208 0.26 5.65 15.34
C LEU A 208 1.70 5.14 15.18
N ILE A 209 2.65 6.01 14.81
CA ILE A 209 4.06 5.63 14.72
C ILE A 209 4.63 5.53 16.15
N PRO A 210 5.22 4.38 16.54
CA PRO A 210 5.93 4.23 17.81
C PRO A 210 7.01 5.28 18.02
N GLY A 211 7.15 5.73 19.27
CA GLY A 211 8.07 6.78 19.67
C GLY A 211 7.35 7.94 20.36
N ASN A 212 7.79 8.28 21.57
CA ASN A 212 7.12 9.28 22.41
C ASN A 212 7.25 10.72 21.91
N ASN A 213 8.17 10.98 20.98
CA ASN A 213 8.46 12.29 20.43
C ASN A 213 8.94 12.17 18.97
N PRO A 214 9.07 13.28 18.22
CA PRO A 214 9.51 13.25 16.82
C PRO A 214 10.86 12.55 16.59
N GLU A 215 11.80 12.65 17.54
CA GLU A 215 13.10 11.97 17.49
C GLU A 215 12.96 10.44 17.61
N GLY A 216 12.16 9.97 18.57
CA GLY A 216 11.86 8.55 18.74
C GLY A 216 11.13 7.96 17.54
N LYS A 217 10.20 8.72 16.94
CA LYS A 217 9.50 8.30 15.70
C LYS A 217 10.45 8.19 14.52
N LEU A 218 11.35 9.16 14.36
CA LEU A 218 12.40 9.09 13.35
C LEU A 218 13.33 7.87 13.57
N GLY A 219 13.68 7.59 14.83
CA GLY A 219 14.44 6.41 15.21
C GLY A 219 13.73 5.12 14.80
N PHE A 220 12.44 4.98 15.14
CA PHE A 220 11.63 3.82 14.75
C PHE A 220 11.52 3.64 13.23
N ILE A 221 11.31 4.74 12.48
CA ILE A 221 11.28 4.71 11.01
C ILE A 221 12.63 4.23 10.45
N THR A 222 13.73 4.71 11.03
CA THR A 222 15.09 4.34 10.61
C THR A 222 15.36 2.86 10.84
N GLU A 223 15.08 2.36 12.04
CA GLU A 223 15.23 0.95 12.40
C GLU A 223 14.37 0.04 11.53
N SER A 224 13.09 0.40 11.34
CA SER A 224 12.14 -0.32 10.50
C SER A 224 12.62 -0.46 9.07
N PHE A 225 13.12 0.63 8.49
CA PHE A 225 13.60 0.67 7.11
C PHE A 225 14.91 -0.10 6.94
N GLU A 226 15.87 0.08 7.86
CA GLU A 226 17.12 -0.65 7.87
C GLU A 226 16.90 -2.17 7.98
N SER A 227 15.97 -2.58 8.84
CA SER A 227 15.59 -3.98 9.06
C SER A 227 14.95 -4.63 7.84
N THR A 228 14.14 -3.87 7.09
CA THR A 228 13.43 -4.39 5.90
C THR A 228 14.25 -4.31 4.61
N ARG A 229 15.37 -3.57 4.62
CA ARG A 229 16.22 -3.38 3.43
C ARG A 229 16.60 -4.70 2.76
N GLY A 230 17.02 -5.70 3.54
CA GLY A 230 17.43 -6.99 3.01
C GLY A 230 16.32 -7.71 2.22
N TRP A 231 15.07 -7.56 2.65
CA TRP A 231 13.92 -8.10 1.91
C TRP A 231 13.70 -7.35 0.59
N MET A 232 13.76 -6.01 0.60
CA MET A 232 13.58 -5.20 -0.61
C MET A 232 14.68 -5.45 -1.65
N ASP A 233 15.94 -5.47 -1.22
CA ASP A 233 17.09 -5.76 -2.10
C ASP A 233 17.02 -7.20 -2.66
N GLY A 234 16.59 -8.16 -1.82
CA GLY A 234 16.34 -9.54 -2.22
C GLY A 234 15.23 -9.65 -3.26
N PHE A 235 14.12 -8.93 -3.07
CA PHE A 235 13.00 -8.89 -4.01
C PHE A 235 13.42 -8.32 -5.37
N VAL A 236 14.18 -7.22 -5.38
CA VAL A 236 14.75 -6.61 -6.60
C VAL A 236 15.67 -7.59 -7.32
N SER A 237 16.60 -8.21 -6.59
CA SER A 237 17.58 -9.14 -7.14
C SER A 237 16.92 -10.39 -7.72
N ALA A 238 16.01 -11.02 -6.97
CA ALA A 238 15.34 -12.25 -7.36
C ALA A 238 14.50 -12.09 -8.64
N ASN A 239 13.94 -10.89 -8.85
CA ASN A 239 13.09 -10.59 -10.01
C ASN A 239 13.83 -9.85 -11.13
N GLY A 240 15.14 -9.57 -10.95
CA GLY A 240 15.95 -8.78 -11.88
C GLY A 240 15.27 -7.45 -12.23
N LEU A 241 14.85 -6.71 -11.20
CA LEU A 241 14.10 -5.46 -11.37
C LEU A 241 15.04 -4.29 -11.69
N THR A 242 14.63 -3.50 -12.67
CA THR A 242 15.23 -2.20 -12.99
C THR A 242 14.10 -1.19 -13.18
N PRO A 243 14.36 0.13 -13.05
CA PRO A 243 13.37 1.15 -13.35
C PRO A 243 12.76 0.97 -14.75
N GLU A 244 13.58 0.67 -15.75
CA GLU A 244 13.15 0.47 -17.15
C GLU A 244 12.18 -0.71 -17.27
N LYS A 245 12.49 -1.83 -16.61
CA LYS A 245 11.63 -3.03 -16.64
C LYS A 245 10.26 -2.76 -16.02
N VAL A 246 10.20 -1.98 -14.94
CA VAL A 246 8.94 -1.59 -14.31
C VAL A 246 8.16 -0.65 -15.23
N VAL A 247 8.81 0.37 -15.80
CA VAL A 247 8.20 1.33 -16.72
C VAL A 247 7.66 0.65 -17.98
N ASP A 248 8.43 -0.25 -18.59
CA ASP A 248 8.02 -0.98 -19.80
C ASP A 248 6.78 -1.85 -19.55
N ASN A 249 6.62 -2.40 -18.34
CA ASN A 249 5.43 -3.14 -17.97
C ASN A 249 4.23 -2.24 -17.66
N LEU A 250 4.44 -1.08 -17.03
CA LEU A 250 3.41 -0.05 -16.86
C LEU A 250 2.93 0.51 -18.20
N GLY A 251 3.85 0.69 -19.16
CA GLY A 251 3.60 1.21 -20.50
C GLY A 251 2.62 0.38 -21.33
N LYS A 252 2.37 -0.89 -20.94
CA LYS A 252 1.33 -1.74 -21.53
C LYS A 252 -0.09 -1.30 -21.21
N PHE A 253 -0.26 -0.46 -20.18
CA PHE A 253 -1.56 -0.05 -19.66
C PHE A 253 -1.76 1.48 -19.64
N VAL A 254 -0.67 2.25 -19.67
CA VAL A 254 -0.68 3.71 -19.72
C VAL A 254 0.30 4.15 -20.80
N ASP A 255 -0.13 5.03 -21.70
CA ASP A 255 0.75 5.62 -22.71
C ASP A 255 1.74 6.59 -22.03
N ILE A 256 2.94 6.09 -21.72
CA ILE A 256 4.01 6.83 -21.05
C ILE A 256 5.04 7.23 -22.10
N SER A 257 5.18 8.53 -22.34
CA SER A 257 6.27 9.02 -23.17
C SER A 257 7.59 8.98 -22.38
N LYS A 258 8.65 8.43 -23.00
CA LYS A 258 9.96 8.24 -22.36
C LYS A 258 10.62 9.55 -21.91
N ASP A 259 10.23 10.69 -22.48
CA ASP A 259 10.70 12.02 -22.11
C ASP A 259 10.02 12.61 -20.85
N LYS A 260 9.13 11.84 -20.21
CA LYS A 260 8.33 12.28 -19.04
C LYS A 260 8.44 11.35 -17.83
N LEU A 261 9.47 10.49 -17.79
CA LEU A 261 9.68 9.53 -16.71
C LEU A 261 9.83 10.21 -15.34
N ASP A 262 10.43 11.40 -15.27
CA ASP A 262 10.57 12.17 -14.02
C ASP A 262 9.22 12.55 -13.38
N TYR A 263 8.14 12.58 -14.17
CA TYR A 263 6.79 12.85 -13.69
C TYR A 263 6.00 11.58 -13.37
N LEU A 264 6.48 10.41 -13.79
CA LEU A 264 5.78 9.15 -13.60
C LEU A 264 5.61 8.82 -12.12
N GLY A 265 6.66 9.01 -11.31
CA GLY A 265 6.55 8.81 -9.85
C GLY A 265 5.47 9.69 -9.22
N ALA A 266 5.41 10.97 -9.59
CA ALA A 266 4.39 11.90 -9.10
C ALA A 266 2.97 11.54 -9.59
N PHE A 267 2.85 11.02 -10.82
CA PHE A 267 1.58 10.51 -11.34
C PHE A 267 1.10 9.28 -10.55
N LEU A 268 1.99 8.32 -10.31
CA LEU A 268 1.67 7.10 -9.56
C LEU A 268 1.25 7.45 -8.13
N ASP A 269 1.99 8.32 -7.43
CA ASP A 269 1.64 8.84 -6.11
C ASP A 269 0.22 9.44 -6.06
N MET A 270 -0.13 10.22 -7.08
CA MET A 270 -1.41 10.93 -7.09
C MET A 270 -2.59 10.02 -7.41
N TYR A 271 -2.42 9.03 -8.30
CA TYR A 271 -3.52 8.28 -8.90
C TYR A 271 -3.56 6.79 -8.60
N VAL A 272 -2.44 6.18 -8.22
CA VAL A 272 -2.40 4.77 -7.84
C VAL A 272 -2.61 4.66 -6.34
N LYS A 273 -3.75 4.09 -5.96
CA LYS A 273 -4.17 3.91 -4.55
C LYS A 273 -3.86 2.48 -4.08
N SER A 274 -2.62 2.04 -4.29
CA SER A 274 -2.18 0.66 -4.00
C SER A 274 -2.41 0.29 -2.54
N TYR A 275 -2.02 1.17 -1.61
CA TYR A 275 -2.17 0.97 -0.17
C TYR A 275 -3.63 0.80 0.25
N GLU A 276 -4.52 1.71 -0.17
CA GLU A 276 -5.94 1.63 0.17
C GLU A 276 -6.61 0.41 -0.46
N HIS A 277 -6.41 0.20 -1.76
CA HIS A 277 -7.04 -0.90 -2.51
C HIS A 277 -6.68 -2.26 -1.92
N THR A 278 -5.38 -2.54 -1.84
CA THR A 278 -4.90 -3.82 -1.32
C THR A 278 -5.04 -3.91 0.19
N GLY A 279 -5.04 -2.79 0.91
CA GLY A 279 -5.25 -2.74 2.36
C GLY A 279 -6.67 -3.15 2.74
N ILE A 280 -7.68 -2.69 2.00
CA ILE A 280 -9.07 -3.16 2.15
C ILE A 280 -9.15 -4.66 1.87
N GLN A 281 -8.50 -5.15 0.81
CA GLN A 281 -8.44 -6.59 0.52
C GLN A 281 -7.77 -7.39 1.65
N THR A 282 -6.67 -6.87 2.23
CA THR A 282 -5.95 -7.53 3.33
C THR A 282 -6.87 -7.64 4.54
N LEU A 283 -7.58 -6.56 4.88
CA LEU A 283 -8.52 -6.55 6.00
C LEU A 283 -9.66 -7.53 5.77
N ALA A 284 -10.25 -7.54 4.58
CA ALA A 284 -11.33 -8.47 4.23
C ALA A 284 -10.87 -9.92 4.41
N ARG A 285 -9.74 -10.31 3.81
CA ARG A 285 -9.18 -11.66 3.95
C ARG A 285 -8.95 -12.02 5.42
N ARG A 286 -8.27 -11.17 6.18
CA ARG A 286 -7.92 -11.46 7.59
C ARG A 286 -9.15 -11.56 8.49
N LEU A 287 -10.15 -10.72 8.27
CA LEU A 287 -11.43 -10.80 8.98
C LEU A 287 -12.19 -12.07 8.64
N ILE A 288 -12.18 -12.50 7.38
CA ILE A 288 -12.84 -13.73 6.91
C ILE A 288 -12.13 -14.97 7.46
N GLU A 289 -10.80 -15.05 7.34
CA GLU A 289 -9.99 -16.15 7.89
C GLU A 289 -10.25 -16.32 9.38
N ARG A 290 -10.27 -15.22 10.12
CA ARG A 290 -10.56 -15.24 11.56
C ARG A 290 -12.00 -15.58 11.86
N ALA A 291 -12.95 -15.02 11.11
CA ALA A 291 -14.37 -15.31 11.30
C ALA A 291 -14.66 -16.80 11.13
N VAL A 292 -14.10 -17.44 10.10
CA VAL A 292 -14.22 -18.89 9.87
C VAL A 292 -13.60 -19.71 11.00
N ALA A 293 -12.50 -19.26 11.58
CA ALA A 293 -11.85 -19.97 12.69
C ALA A 293 -12.60 -19.84 14.03
N GLU A 294 -13.51 -18.86 14.15
CA GLU A 294 -14.24 -18.56 15.40
C GLU A 294 -15.69 -19.09 15.40
N ILE A 295 -16.21 -19.54 14.26
CA ILE A 295 -17.53 -20.18 14.10
C ILE A 295 -17.41 -21.70 14.10
#